data_AF-A0A0D2R1V2-F1
#
_entry.id   AF-A0A0D2R1V2-F1
#
_cell.length_a   1.000
_cell.length_b   1.000
_cell.length_c   1.000
_cell.angle_alpha   90.00
_cell.angle_beta   90.00
_cell.angle_gamma   90.00
#
_symmetry.space_group_name_H-M   'P 1'
#
loop_
_entity.id
_entity.type
_entity.pdbx_description
1 polymer ?
#
loop_
_entity_poly.entity_id
_entity_poly.type
_entity_poly.pdbx_seq_one_letter_code
_entity_poly.pdbx_strand_id
1 'polypeptide(L)'
;MGSVSQAYLESEPVKEARSLISELCRQFYSLGWVSGTGGSITMKVHDSSIPKPQQLILMSPSGVQKERMEPEDMYVLSGDGAIISSPSPKPYPHKPPKCSDCAPLFMKAYHMRNAGAVIHSHGMESCLATMINPHLKEFRITHMEMIKGIQGHGYYDELVIPIIENTAYENELTDSLAKAIEAYPKTTAVLVRNHGIYVWGDSWISAKTQSECYHYLFDAAIKLHQLGLDWSTPDHGPIQVVKGVPSVDCRMNVSKKARLADSNCNGKPFTRCIVLDIEGTTTPISYVTDILFPYAQNNVGRHLSATYASAETQDDIKLLRSQVEDDLKQGVIGAVPIPSEDAEKEEVIAALVANVEAMIKADRKITALKQLQGHIWRTGFETNELKGIVFDDVPEALEKWHALGVKW
;
A
#
# COMPACT_ATOMS: atom_id res chain seq x y z
N MET A 1 -28.96 29.55 -22.63
CA MET A 1 -27.59 29.26 -22.20
C MET A 1 -26.97 30.58 -21.78
N GLY A 2 -26.83 30.83 -20.48
CA GLY A 2 -26.17 32.06 -20.01
C GLY A 2 -24.69 31.96 -20.35
N SER A 3 -24.13 32.97 -21.03
CA SER A 3 -22.68 33.02 -21.26
C SER A 3 -21.98 33.06 -19.90
N VAL A 4 -21.05 32.15 -19.65
CA VAL A 4 -20.15 32.25 -18.51
C VAL A 4 -19.44 33.59 -18.60
N SER A 5 -19.50 34.40 -17.55
CA SER A 5 -18.88 35.73 -17.56
C SER A 5 -17.35 35.58 -17.55
N GLN A 6 -16.67 36.45 -18.29
CA GLN A 6 -15.21 36.54 -18.27
C GLN A 6 -14.68 36.73 -16.83
N ALA A 7 -15.43 37.48 -16.01
CA ALA A 7 -15.14 37.68 -14.59
C ALA A 7 -15.12 36.37 -13.78
N TYR A 8 -15.96 35.37 -14.10
CA TYR A 8 -15.91 34.08 -13.42
C TYR A 8 -14.68 33.26 -13.85
N LEU A 9 -14.34 33.28 -15.14
CA LEU A 9 -13.14 32.59 -15.65
C LEU A 9 -11.84 33.11 -15.02
N GLU A 10 -11.79 34.41 -14.72
CA GLU A 10 -10.63 35.09 -14.12
C GLU A 10 -10.71 35.17 -12.58
N SER A 11 -11.72 34.56 -11.98
CA SER A 11 -11.94 34.57 -10.53
C SER A 11 -10.86 33.79 -9.78
N GLU A 12 -10.65 34.17 -8.52
CA GLU A 12 -9.66 33.53 -7.64
C GLU A 12 -9.89 32.02 -7.45
N PRO A 13 -11.14 31.53 -7.23
CA PRO A 13 -11.39 30.09 -7.10
C PRO A 13 -10.95 29.29 -8.33
N VAL A 14 -11.06 29.85 -9.54
CA VAL A 14 -10.61 29.19 -10.77
C VAL A 14 -9.08 29.09 -10.80
N LYS A 15 -8.36 30.15 -10.39
CA LYS A 15 -6.89 30.16 -10.35
C LYS A 15 -6.34 29.20 -9.30
N GLU A 16 -6.94 29.17 -8.11
CA GLU A 16 -6.60 28.23 -7.04
C GLU A 16 -6.82 26.78 -7.50
N ALA A 17 -7.97 26.49 -8.11
CA ALA A 17 -8.27 25.14 -8.60
C ALA A 17 -7.33 24.70 -9.72
N ARG A 18 -6.91 25.60 -10.61
CA ARG A 18 -5.86 25.31 -11.61
C ARG A 18 -4.53 24.98 -10.94
N SER A 19 -4.10 25.79 -9.98
CA SER A 19 -2.84 25.56 -9.26
C SER A 19 -2.84 24.21 -8.53
N LEU A 20 -3.97 23.89 -7.89
CA LEU A 20 -4.19 22.63 -7.18
C LEU A 20 -4.14 21.42 -8.11
N ILE A 21 -4.79 21.45 -9.29
CA ILE A 21 -4.72 20.33 -10.24
C ILE A 21 -3.27 20.09 -10.68
N SER A 22 -2.50 21.15 -10.97
CA SER A 22 -1.09 21.03 -11.34
C SER A 22 -0.27 20.39 -10.23
N GLU A 23 -0.52 20.75 -8.97
CA GLU A 23 0.12 20.15 -7.80
C GLU A 23 -0.24 18.67 -7.64
N LEU A 24 -1.53 18.34 -7.71
CA LEU A 24 -2.01 16.97 -7.62
C LEU A 24 -1.43 16.08 -8.71
N CYS A 25 -1.32 16.56 -9.95
CA CYS A 25 -0.69 15.80 -11.02
C CYS A 25 0.81 15.52 -10.78
N ARG A 26 1.56 16.45 -10.17
CA ARG A 26 2.94 16.18 -9.73
C ARG A 26 3.00 15.09 -8.66
N GLN A 27 2.09 15.13 -7.69
CA GLN A 27 2.00 14.12 -6.66
C GLN A 27 1.63 12.75 -7.25
N PHE A 28 0.59 12.70 -8.10
CA PHE A 28 0.12 11.47 -8.73
C PHE A 28 1.17 10.86 -9.65
N TYR A 29 1.99 11.68 -10.31
CA TYR A 29 3.13 11.19 -11.09
C TYR A 29 4.15 10.49 -10.20
N SER A 30 4.47 11.08 -9.05
CA SER A 30 5.40 10.50 -8.07
C SER A 30 4.88 9.18 -7.47
N LEU A 31 3.55 9.02 -7.39
CA LEU A 31 2.87 7.77 -7.02
C LEU A 31 2.78 6.76 -8.17
N GLY A 32 3.19 7.13 -9.38
CA GLY A 32 3.13 6.29 -10.58
C GLY A 32 1.77 6.27 -11.30
N TRP A 33 0.76 6.99 -10.82
CA TRP A 33 -0.62 6.95 -11.31
C TRP A 33 -0.85 7.58 -12.67
N VAL A 34 -0.04 8.60 -13.03
CA VAL A 34 -0.20 9.39 -14.26
C VAL A 34 1.08 9.41 -15.11
N SER A 35 1.78 8.28 -15.14
CA SER A 35 3.03 8.10 -15.88
C SER A 35 2.81 8.08 -17.39
N GLY A 36 3.81 8.48 -18.18
CA GLY A 36 3.78 8.31 -19.64
C GLY A 36 2.67 9.07 -20.36
N THR A 37 2.24 10.21 -19.82
CA THR A 37 1.09 11.03 -20.27
C THR A 37 -0.30 10.43 -20.00
N GLY A 38 -0.35 9.21 -19.48
CA GLY A 38 -1.55 8.49 -19.07
C GLY A 38 -2.20 9.08 -17.82
N GLY A 39 -3.42 8.62 -17.55
CA GLY A 39 -4.27 9.16 -16.49
C GLY A 39 -4.64 10.64 -16.70
N SER A 40 -5.54 11.14 -15.85
CA SER A 40 -6.07 12.50 -15.93
C SER A 40 -6.82 12.84 -14.64
N ILE A 41 -6.99 14.12 -14.36
CA ILE A 41 -7.85 14.62 -13.29
C ILE A 41 -8.77 15.70 -13.84
N THR A 42 -9.98 15.73 -13.31
CA THR A 42 -10.93 16.82 -13.50
C THR A 42 -11.57 17.18 -12.16
N MET A 43 -11.92 18.46 -12.00
CA MET A 43 -12.67 18.92 -10.84
C MET A 43 -13.61 20.06 -11.19
N LYS A 44 -14.72 20.16 -10.46
CA LYS A 44 -15.55 21.36 -10.42
C LYS A 44 -14.87 22.43 -9.58
N VAL A 45 -14.89 23.67 -10.06
CA VAL A 45 -14.41 24.84 -9.31
C VAL A 45 -15.40 25.11 -8.19
N HIS A 46 -14.95 24.90 -6.96
CA HIS A 46 -15.79 25.08 -5.79
C HIS A 46 -15.99 26.58 -5.51
N ASP A 47 -17.16 27.08 -5.87
CA ASP A 47 -17.62 28.42 -5.53
C ASP A 47 -18.97 28.32 -4.82
N SER A 48 -19.02 28.73 -3.55
CA SER A 48 -20.24 28.66 -2.73
C SER A 48 -21.39 29.53 -3.26
N SER A 49 -21.09 30.54 -4.08
CA SER A 49 -22.09 31.41 -4.69
C SER A 49 -22.74 30.81 -5.93
N ILE A 50 -22.19 29.71 -6.47
CA ILE A 50 -22.62 29.08 -7.72
C ILE A 50 -23.10 27.65 -7.44
N PRO A 51 -24.33 27.28 -7.85
CA PRO A 51 -24.83 25.92 -7.71
C PRO A 51 -23.88 24.90 -8.37
N LYS A 52 -23.60 23.78 -7.70
CA LYS A 52 -22.69 22.72 -8.18
C LYS A 52 -22.92 22.28 -9.65
N PRO A 53 -24.16 22.14 -10.17
CA PRO A 53 -24.38 21.80 -11.57
C PRO A 53 -23.89 22.88 -12.55
N GLN A 54 -23.82 24.14 -12.13
CA GLN A 54 -23.42 25.30 -12.94
C GLN A 54 -21.94 25.67 -12.76
N GLN A 55 -21.26 25.12 -11.75
CA GLN A 55 -19.83 25.33 -11.54
C GLN A 55 -19.01 24.85 -12.74
N LEU A 56 -17.97 25.64 -13.06
CA LEU A 56 -17.01 25.31 -14.09
C LEU A 56 -16.29 24.01 -13.78
N ILE A 57 -15.92 23.30 -14.83
CA ILE A 57 -15.14 22.06 -14.75
C ILE A 57 -13.76 22.35 -15.31
N LEU A 58 -12.73 22.13 -14.51
CA LEU A 58 -11.35 22.14 -14.96
C LEU A 58 -10.93 20.73 -15.37
N MET A 59 -10.17 20.64 -16.45
CA MET A 59 -9.72 19.37 -17.00
C MET A 59 -8.29 19.45 -17.50
N SER A 60 -7.48 18.46 -17.10
CA SER A 60 -6.11 18.33 -17.59
C SER A 60 -6.10 17.94 -19.08
N PRO A 61 -5.14 18.43 -19.89
CA PRO A 61 -5.05 18.09 -21.31
C PRO A 61 -4.52 16.65 -21.53
N SER A 62 -4.92 16.07 -22.67
CA SER A 62 -4.40 14.77 -23.14
C SER A 62 -2.97 14.90 -23.65
N GLY A 63 -2.17 13.84 -23.51
CA GLY A 63 -0.85 13.72 -24.16
C GLY A 63 0.25 14.67 -23.65
N VAL A 64 0.06 15.32 -22.50
CA VAL A 64 1.10 16.12 -21.83
C VAL A 64 1.75 15.35 -20.68
N GLN A 65 2.99 15.73 -20.35
CA GLN A 65 3.68 15.34 -19.11
C GLN A 65 2.93 15.95 -17.93
N LYS A 66 2.20 15.12 -17.17
CA LYS A 66 1.27 15.57 -16.14
C LYS A 66 1.98 16.26 -14.97
N GLU A 67 3.19 15.84 -14.66
CA GLU A 67 4.07 16.43 -13.64
C GLU A 67 4.66 17.80 -14.02
N ARG A 68 4.56 18.20 -15.30
CA ARG A 68 5.05 19.49 -15.81
C ARG A 68 3.93 20.41 -16.29
N MET A 69 2.71 20.08 -15.91
CA MET A 69 1.53 20.85 -16.26
C MET A 69 1.49 22.14 -15.44
N GLU A 70 1.36 23.27 -16.12
CA GLU A 70 1.17 24.58 -15.50
C GLU A 70 -0.33 24.94 -15.43
N PRO A 71 -0.73 25.88 -14.54
CA PRO A 71 -2.13 26.30 -14.40
C PRO A 71 -2.79 26.74 -15.72
N GLU A 72 -2.03 27.32 -16.64
CA GLU A 72 -2.49 27.83 -17.93
C GLU A 72 -2.74 26.71 -18.96
N ASP A 73 -2.29 25.48 -18.69
CA ASP A 73 -2.42 24.34 -19.58
C ASP A 73 -3.80 23.67 -19.52
N MET A 74 -4.69 24.13 -18.65
CA MET A 74 -5.97 23.47 -18.38
C MET A 74 -7.09 23.93 -19.31
N TYR A 75 -7.95 22.98 -19.67
CA TYR A 75 -9.24 23.28 -20.26
C TYR A 75 -10.22 23.73 -19.18
N VAL A 76 -11.06 24.70 -19.54
CA VAL A 76 -12.22 25.11 -18.73
C VAL A 76 -13.48 24.75 -19.51
N LEU A 77 -14.33 23.94 -18.89
CA LEU A 77 -15.60 23.50 -19.41
C LEU A 77 -16.74 24.10 -18.58
N SER A 78 -17.90 24.29 -19.18
CA SER A 78 -19.15 24.57 -18.48
C SER A 78 -19.61 23.36 -17.69
N GLY A 79 -20.57 23.55 -16.80
CA GLY A 79 -21.13 22.47 -15.99
C GLY A 79 -21.78 21.32 -16.78
N ASP A 80 -22.18 21.56 -18.03
CA ASP A 80 -22.69 20.59 -19.00
C ASP A 80 -21.61 19.97 -19.91
N GLY A 81 -20.35 20.39 -19.76
CA GLY A 81 -19.20 19.82 -20.45
C GLY A 81 -18.79 20.51 -21.75
N ALA A 82 -19.40 21.63 -22.14
CA ALA A 82 -18.93 22.39 -23.31
C ALA A 82 -17.63 23.14 -23.00
N ILE A 83 -16.67 23.12 -23.93
CA ILE A 83 -15.39 23.83 -23.76
C ILE A 83 -15.63 25.35 -23.84
N ILE A 84 -15.30 26.06 -22.76
CA ILE A 84 -15.36 27.53 -22.69
C ILE A 84 -13.98 28.15 -22.97
N SER A 85 -12.92 27.54 -22.45
CA SER A 85 -11.56 28.02 -22.61
C SER A 85 -10.62 26.85 -22.85
N SER A 86 -9.69 27.04 -23.78
CA SER A 86 -8.64 26.08 -24.12
C SER A 86 -7.27 26.71 -23.89
N PRO A 87 -6.27 25.92 -23.45
CA PRO A 87 -4.90 26.38 -23.34
C PRO A 87 -4.34 26.82 -24.70
N SER A 88 -3.44 27.81 -24.67
CA SER A 88 -2.75 28.25 -25.88
C SER A 88 -1.75 27.19 -26.36
N PRO A 89 -1.61 26.98 -27.68
CA PRO A 89 -0.60 26.07 -28.21
C PRO A 89 0.81 26.54 -27.81
N LYS A 90 1.60 25.64 -27.21
CA LYS A 90 3.02 25.87 -26.96
C LYS A 90 3.83 25.62 -28.25
N PRO A 91 4.97 26.32 -28.45
CA PRO A 91 5.83 26.07 -29.60
C PRO A 91 6.43 24.65 -29.58
N TYR A 92 7.05 24.24 -30.69
CA TYR A 92 7.79 22.97 -30.77
C TYR A 92 8.75 22.80 -29.56
N PRO A 93 8.84 21.61 -28.93
CA PRO A 93 8.37 20.30 -29.40
C PRO A 93 6.95 19.90 -28.98
N HIS A 94 6.15 20.83 -28.45
CA HIS A 94 4.81 20.53 -27.94
C HIS A 94 3.80 20.32 -29.08
N LYS A 95 3.00 19.26 -29.00
CA LYS A 95 1.81 19.11 -29.84
C LYS A 95 0.72 20.05 -29.33
N PRO A 96 -0.18 20.54 -30.21
CA PRO A 96 -1.36 21.28 -29.76
C PRO A 96 -2.12 20.47 -28.70
N PRO A 97 -2.46 21.09 -27.56
CA PRO A 97 -3.20 20.40 -26.52
C PRO A 97 -4.54 19.93 -27.06
N LYS A 98 -4.98 18.76 -26.61
CA LYS A 98 -6.32 18.23 -26.83
C LYS A 98 -7.00 18.10 -25.48
N CYS A 99 -8.31 18.39 -25.44
CA CYS A 99 -9.10 18.05 -24.26
C CYS A 99 -9.00 16.54 -24.02
N SER A 100 -8.95 16.11 -22.76
CA SER A 100 -8.75 14.70 -22.38
C SER A 100 -9.72 13.78 -23.12
N ASP A 101 -9.23 12.69 -23.70
CA ASP A 101 -10.09 11.67 -24.32
C ASP A 101 -11.03 11.01 -23.28
N CYS A 102 -10.68 11.13 -22.00
CA CYS A 102 -11.50 10.76 -20.85
C CYS A 102 -12.70 11.69 -20.58
N ALA A 103 -12.82 12.84 -21.27
CA ALA A 103 -13.86 13.83 -20.98
C ALA A 103 -15.29 13.26 -20.95
N PRO A 104 -15.73 12.42 -21.92
CA PRO A 104 -17.06 11.82 -21.89
C PRO A 104 -17.28 10.93 -20.67
N LEU A 105 -16.25 10.19 -20.23
CA LEU A 105 -16.30 9.32 -19.06
C LEU A 105 -16.44 10.12 -17.77
N PHE A 106 -15.67 11.19 -17.65
CA PHE A 106 -15.78 12.12 -16.53
C PHE A 106 -17.17 12.77 -16.43
N MET A 107 -17.74 13.18 -17.56
CA MET A 107 -19.08 13.74 -17.59
C MET A 107 -20.15 12.73 -17.13
N LYS A 108 -19.97 11.42 -17.35
CA LYS A 108 -20.86 10.41 -16.77
C LYS A 108 -20.81 10.42 -15.24
N ALA A 109 -19.64 10.48 -14.63
CA ALA A 109 -19.52 10.58 -13.17
C ALA A 109 -20.16 11.89 -12.65
N TYR A 110 -19.96 13.02 -13.31
CA TYR A 110 -20.62 14.28 -12.94
C TYR A 110 -22.15 14.18 -13.00
N HIS A 111 -22.72 13.66 -14.09
CA HIS A 111 -24.16 13.60 -14.29
C HIS A 111 -24.85 12.50 -13.46
N MET A 112 -24.24 11.32 -13.34
CA MET A 112 -24.86 10.15 -12.71
C MET A 112 -24.55 10.03 -11.21
N ARG A 113 -23.53 10.74 -10.72
CA ARG A 113 -23.08 10.67 -9.33
C ARG A 113 -22.90 12.02 -8.65
N ASN A 114 -23.22 13.12 -9.33
CA ASN A 114 -23.03 14.47 -8.79
C ASN A 114 -21.60 14.66 -8.25
N ALA A 115 -20.61 14.13 -8.96
CA ALA A 115 -19.21 14.21 -8.55
C ALA A 115 -18.75 15.67 -8.45
N GLY A 116 -17.80 15.95 -7.55
CA GLY A 116 -17.05 17.20 -7.51
C GLY A 116 -15.67 17.07 -8.15
N ALA A 117 -15.11 15.86 -8.20
CA ALA A 117 -13.88 15.57 -8.90
C ALA A 117 -13.84 14.12 -9.37
N VAL A 118 -13.06 13.87 -10.42
CA VAL A 118 -12.82 12.53 -10.96
C VAL A 118 -11.33 12.38 -11.26
N ILE A 119 -10.74 11.27 -10.81
CA ILE A 119 -9.35 10.91 -11.02
C ILE A 119 -9.33 9.65 -11.87
N HIS A 120 -8.57 9.69 -12.95
CA HIS A 120 -8.22 8.55 -13.76
C HIS A 120 -6.76 8.22 -13.56
N SER A 121 -6.48 7.00 -13.08
CA SER A 121 -5.15 6.51 -12.81
C SER A 121 -4.84 5.29 -13.68
N HIS A 122 -3.60 5.22 -14.16
CA HIS A 122 -2.99 4.08 -14.85
C HIS A 122 -2.00 3.34 -13.94
N GLY A 123 -2.22 3.42 -12.62
CA GLY A 123 -1.36 2.74 -11.64
C GLY A 123 -1.26 1.23 -11.90
N MET A 124 -0.05 0.69 -11.76
CA MET A 124 0.27 -0.69 -12.16
C MET A 124 -0.55 -1.71 -11.37
N GLU A 125 -0.70 -1.51 -10.07
CA GLU A 125 -1.54 -2.32 -9.19
C GLU A 125 -3.01 -2.35 -9.62
N SER A 126 -3.58 -1.21 -10.06
CA SER A 126 -4.95 -1.20 -10.60
C SER A 126 -5.08 -2.05 -11.87
N CYS A 127 -4.05 -2.03 -12.72
CA CYS A 127 -3.98 -2.83 -13.93
C CYS A 127 -3.86 -4.33 -13.60
N LEU A 128 -2.89 -4.69 -12.75
CA LEU A 128 -2.63 -6.07 -12.33
C LEU A 128 -3.81 -6.70 -11.58
N ALA A 129 -4.51 -5.94 -10.73
CA ALA A 129 -5.70 -6.43 -10.02
C ALA A 129 -6.77 -6.97 -11.00
N THR A 130 -6.90 -6.38 -12.18
CA THR A 130 -7.83 -6.87 -13.23
C THR A 130 -7.32 -8.11 -13.96
N MET A 131 -6.03 -8.45 -13.85
CA MET A 131 -5.38 -9.56 -14.54
C MET A 131 -5.29 -10.82 -13.69
N ILE A 132 -5.31 -10.71 -12.36
CA ILE A 132 -5.19 -11.88 -11.45
C ILE A 132 -6.27 -12.94 -11.78
N ASN A 133 -7.50 -12.49 -12.06
CA ASN A 133 -8.54 -13.34 -12.60
C ASN A 133 -9.24 -12.66 -13.80
N PRO A 134 -8.84 -12.98 -15.04
CA PRO A 134 -9.30 -12.27 -16.23
C PRO A 134 -10.78 -12.51 -16.56
N HIS A 135 -11.42 -13.49 -15.93
CA HIS A 135 -12.82 -13.83 -16.18
C HIS A 135 -13.79 -13.09 -15.25
N LEU A 136 -13.31 -12.53 -14.13
CA LEU A 136 -14.17 -11.81 -13.20
C LEU A 136 -14.56 -10.44 -13.75
N LYS A 137 -15.81 -10.06 -13.50
CA LYS A 137 -16.37 -8.73 -13.81
C LYS A 137 -16.34 -7.77 -12.63
N GLU A 138 -15.79 -8.23 -11.52
CA GLU A 138 -15.71 -7.49 -10.27
C GLU A 138 -14.38 -7.79 -9.59
N PHE A 139 -13.82 -6.78 -8.94
CA PHE A 139 -12.81 -6.95 -7.91
C PHE A 139 -13.51 -6.88 -6.55
N ARG A 140 -13.18 -7.81 -5.65
CA ARG A 140 -13.78 -7.94 -4.31
C ARG A 140 -12.69 -8.03 -3.26
N ILE A 141 -12.83 -7.31 -2.16
CA ILE A 141 -11.93 -7.37 -0.98
C ILE A 141 -12.72 -7.05 0.28
N THR A 142 -12.36 -7.63 1.42
CA THR A 142 -13.04 -7.38 2.70
C THR A 142 -12.04 -7.31 3.86
N HIS A 143 -12.47 -6.90 5.05
CA HIS A 143 -11.71 -6.97 6.32
C HIS A 143 -10.35 -6.24 6.30
N MET A 144 -10.23 -5.20 5.48
CA MET A 144 -9.07 -4.32 5.39
C MET A 144 -9.41 -2.92 5.91
N GLU A 145 -8.58 -2.36 6.78
CA GLU A 145 -8.82 -1.04 7.42
C GLU A 145 -9.05 0.09 6.40
N MET A 146 -8.36 0.04 5.26
CA MET A 146 -8.45 1.05 4.20
C MET A 146 -9.81 1.06 3.48
N ILE A 147 -10.67 0.05 3.66
CA ILE A 147 -12.05 0.04 3.13
C ILE A 147 -12.87 1.19 3.76
N LYS A 148 -12.60 1.56 5.01
CA LYS A 148 -13.28 2.69 5.68
C LYS A 148 -13.07 4.04 5.00
N GLY A 149 -12.01 4.17 4.20
CA GLY A 149 -11.75 5.36 3.41
C GLY A 149 -12.60 5.46 2.14
N ILE A 150 -13.34 4.41 1.79
CA ILE A 150 -14.27 4.39 0.66
C ILE A 150 -15.66 4.79 1.13
N GLN A 151 -16.29 5.74 0.44
CA GLN A 151 -17.59 6.25 0.83
C GLN A 151 -18.62 5.12 0.97
N GLY A 152 -19.32 5.09 2.10
CA GLY A 152 -20.39 4.14 2.36
C GLY A 152 -19.95 2.74 2.80
N HIS A 153 -18.68 2.56 3.17
CA HIS A 153 -18.14 1.29 3.64
C HIS A 153 -17.50 1.41 5.04
N GLY A 154 -17.62 0.35 5.83
CA GLY A 154 -16.92 0.12 7.10
C GLY A 154 -15.91 -1.02 7.01
N TYR A 155 -15.23 -1.31 8.12
CA TYR A 155 -14.17 -2.32 8.18
C TYR A 155 -14.62 -3.73 7.75
N TYR A 156 -15.79 -4.16 8.23
CA TYR A 156 -16.34 -5.50 7.97
C TYR A 156 -17.07 -5.62 6.62
N ASP A 157 -17.20 -4.52 5.86
CA ASP A 157 -17.91 -4.55 4.60
C ASP A 157 -17.07 -5.24 3.51
N GLU A 158 -17.76 -5.84 2.55
CA GLU A 158 -17.15 -6.28 1.30
C GLU A 158 -17.16 -5.12 0.31
N LEU A 159 -15.97 -4.69 -0.11
CA LEU A 159 -15.82 -3.71 -1.18
C LEU A 159 -15.88 -4.41 -2.53
N VAL A 160 -16.83 -4.00 -3.37
CA VAL A 160 -17.02 -4.52 -4.73
C VAL A 160 -16.79 -3.40 -5.74
N ILE A 161 -15.84 -3.59 -6.66
CA ILE A 161 -15.54 -2.64 -7.74
C ILE A 161 -15.82 -3.31 -9.09
N PRO A 162 -16.71 -2.77 -9.94
CA PRO A 162 -16.96 -3.33 -11.26
C PRO A 162 -15.74 -3.18 -12.19
N ILE A 163 -15.51 -4.18 -13.02
CA ILE A 163 -14.46 -4.24 -14.04
C ILE A 163 -15.13 -4.23 -15.42
N ILE A 164 -14.84 -3.21 -16.22
CA ILE A 164 -15.23 -3.13 -17.63
C ILE A 164 -14.06 -3.56 -18.54
N GLU A 165 -14.39 -4.07 -19.73
CA GLU A 165 -13.37 -4.42 -20.73
C GLU A 165 -12.85 -3.17 -21.43
N ASN A 166 -11.54 -3.14 -21.70
CA ASN A 166 -10.92 -2.04 -22.41
C ASN A 166 -11.27 -2.05 -23.92
N THR A 167 -11.20 -0.88 -24.53
CA THR A 167 -11.41 -0.67 -25.97
C THR A 167 -10.20 0.04 -26.57
N ALA A 168 -10.08 0.04 -27.91
CA ALA A 168 -8.97 0.71 -28.58
C ALA A 168 -9.04 2.25 -28.44
N TYR A 169 -10.26 2.78 -28.31
CA TYR A 169 -10.51 4.21 -28.14
C TYR A 169 -11.29 4.46 -26.86
N GLU A 170 -10.81 5.41 -26.04
CA GLU A 170 -11.37 5.69 -24.71
C GLU A 170 -12.84 6.13 -24.77
N ASN A 171 -13.23 6.89 -25.79
CA ASN A 171 -14.62 7.34 -25.97
C ASN A 171 -15.62 6.18 -26.07
N GLU A 172 -15.21 5.01 -26.56
CA GLU A 172 -16.04 3.80 -26.66
C GLU A 172 -16.33 3.17 -25.29
N LEU A 173 -15.56 3.51 -24.24
CA LEU A 173 -15.79 3.05 -22.86
C LEU A 173 -16.98 3.76 -22.18
N THR A 174 -17.47 4.86 -22.76
CA THR A 174 -18.48 5.72 -22.11
C THR A 174 -19.75 4.95 -21.74
N ASP A 175 -20.22 4.08 -22.63
CA ASP A 175 -21.46 3.32 -22.42
C ASP A 175 -21.29 2.18 -21.42
N SER A 176 -20.14 1.47 -21.47
CA SER A 176 -19.85 0.40 -20.50
C SER A 176 -19.62 0.97 -19.10
N LEU A 177 -18.94 2.11 -18.99
CA LEU A 177 -18.80 2.86 -17.74
C LEU A 177 -20.17 3.27 -17.19
N ALA A 178 -21.04 3.86 -18.02
CA ALA A 178 -22.37 4.28 -17.58
C ALA A 178 -23.21 3.10 -17.07
N LYS A 179 -23.18 1.95 -17.77
CA LYS A 179 -23.86 0.72 -17.32
C LYS A 179 -23.28 0.18 -16.02
N ALA A 180 -21.96 0.21 -15.84
CA ALA A 180 -21.32 -0.19 -14.58
C ALA A 180 -21.70 0.76 -13.44
N ILE A 181 -21.74 2.06 -13.68
CA ILE A 181 -22.23 3.03 -12.70
C ILE A 181 -23.69 2.69 -12.35
N GLU A 182 -24.59 2.50 -13.32
CA GLU A 182 -26.00 2.19 -13.05
C GLU A 182 -26.19 0.89 -12.26
N ALA A 183 -25.48 -0.18 -12.62
CA ALA A 183 -25.59 -1.48 -11.97
C ALA A 183 -25.02 -1.51 -10.55
N TYR A 184 -24.05 -0.63 -10.22
CA TYR A 184 -23.39 -0.57 -8.92
C TYR A 184 -23.65 0.80 -8.26
N PRO A 185 -24.85 1.03 -7.68
CA PRO A 185 -25.26 2.35 -7.17
C PRO A 185 -24.34 2.89 -6.07
N LYS A 186 -23.74 2.01 -5.26
CA LYS A 186 -22.81 2.36 -4.17
C LYS A 186 -21.36 2.56 -4.62
N THR A 187 -21.00 2.22 -5.86
CA THR A 187 -19.60 2.33 -6.29
C THR A 187 -19.18 3.79 -6.43
N THR A 188 -17.94 4.06 -6.04
CA THR A 188 -17.22 5.31 -6.30
C THR A 188 -16.09 5.13 -7.31
N ALA A 189 -15.95 3.93 -7.88
CA ALA A 189 -14.96 3.65 -8.90
C ALA A 189 -15.38 2.57 -9.92
N VAL A 190 -14.71 2.58 -11.08
CA VAL A 190 -14.76 1.51 -12.08
C VAL A 190 -13.35 1.19 -12.55
N LEU A 191 -13.01 -0.10 -12.53
CA LEU A 191 -11.77 -0.62 -13.12
C LEU A 191 -11.97 -0.85 -14.62
N VAL A 192 -10.95 -0.54 -15.41
CA VAL A 192 -10.87 -0.84 -16.83
C VAL A 192 -9.75 -1.86 -17.02
N ARG A 193 -10.09 -3.06 -17.51
CA ARG A 193 -9.15 -4.18 -17.60
C ARG A 193 -7.91 -3.82 -18.41
N ASN A 194 -6.72 -4.15 -17.92
CA ASN A 194 -5.45 -3.87 -18.59
C ASN A 194 -5.20 -2.37 -18.89
N HIS A 195 -5.85 -1.47 -18.15
CA HIS A 195 -5.79 -0.03 -18.40
C HIS A 195 -5.59 0.74 -17.09
N GLY A 196 -6.56 0.67 -16.17
CA GLY A 196 -6.50 1.48 -14.95
C GLY A 196 -7.84 1.61 -14.25
N ILE A 197 -8.04 2.73 -13.55
CA ILE A 197 -9.22 2.98 -12.74
C ILE A 197 -9.74 4.42 -12.93
N TYR A 198 -11.07 4.57 -12.84
CA TYR A 198 -11.76 5.86 -12.69
C TYR A 198 -12.36 5.93 -11.30
N VAL A 199 -12.02 6.96 -10.52
CA VAL A 199 -12.50 7.18 -9.15
C VAL A 199 -13.12 8.57 -9.05
N TRP A 200 -14.27 8.70 -8.41
CA TRP A 200 -14.92 10.00 -8.19
C TRP A 200 -15.32 10.21 -6.74
N GLY A 201 -15.35 11.47 -6.34
CA GLY A 201 -15.79 11.92 -5.02
C GLY A 201 -16.65 13.16 -5.10
N ASP A 202 -17.28 13.54 -3.99
CA ASP A 202 -18.07 14.78 -3.88
C ASP A 202 -17.22 16.05 -4.00
N SER A 203 -15.92 15.91 -3.76
CA SER A 203 -14.85 16.88 -3.74
C SER A 203 -13.55 16.23 -4.20
N TRP A 204 -12.51 17.03 -4.48
CA TRP A 204 -11.19 16.50 -4.82
C TRP A 204 -10.52 15.78 -3.66
N ILE A 205 -10.79 16.20 -2.42
CA ILE A 205 -10.28 15.55 -1.21
C ILE A 205 -10.81 14.12 -1.17
N SER A 206 -12.14 13.95 -1.25
CA SER A 206 -12.78 12.64 -1.25
C SER A 206 -12.32 11.78 -2.44
N ALA A 207 -12.27 12.34 -3.66
CA ALA A 207 -11.78 11.60 -4.82
C ALA A 207 -10.35 11.09 -4.62
N LYS A 208 -9.45 11.95 -4.13
CA LYS A 208 -8.04 11.61 -3.86
C LYS A 208 -7.89 10.57 -2.77
N THR A 209 -8.52 10.77 -1.60
CA THR A 209 -8.45 9.84 -0.47
C THR A 209 -8.96 8.46 -0.87
N GLN A 210 -10.08 8.39 -1.60
CA GLN A 210 -10.58 7.12 -2.12
C GLN A 210 -9.64 6.50 -3.14
N SER A 211 -9.03 7.28 -4.04
CA SER A 211 -7.99 6.77 -4.96
C SER A 211 -6.83 6.13 -4.19
N GLU A 212 -6.33 6.77 -3.14
CA GLU A 212 -5.25 6.21 -2.30
C GLU A 212 -5.68 4.89 -1.65
N CYS A 213 -6.91 4.82 -1.13
CA CYS A 213 -7.46 3.61 -0.54
C CYS A 213 -7.62 2.49 -1.58
N TYR A 214 -8.15 2.78 -2.77
CA TYR A 214 -8.26 1.80 -3.85
C TYR A 214 -6.89 1.27 -4.28
N HIS A 215 -5.93 2.15 -4.52
CA HIS A 215 -4.57 1.76 -4.91
C HIS A 215 -3.89 0.92 -3.81
N TYR A 216 -4.05 1.28 -2.54
CA TYR A 216 -3.59 0.46 -1.43
C TYR A 216 -4.24 -0.93 -1.43
N LEU A 217 -5.56 -1.01 -1.59
CA LEU A 217 -6.31 -2.28 -1.55
C LEU A 217 -5.94 -3.19 -2.73
N PHE A 218 -5.64 -2.64 -3.90
CA PHE A 218 -5.12 -3.42 -5.03
C PHE A 218 -3.72 -3.98 -4.75
N ASP A 219 -2.81 -3.16 -4.22
CA ASP A 219 -1.47 -3.60 -3.84
C ASP A 219 -1.52 -4.68 -2.74
N ALA A 220 -2.38 -4.49 -1.74
CA ALA A 220 -2.64 -5.49 -0.70
C ALA A 220 -3.17 -6.80 -1.29
N ALA A 221 -4.16 -6.76 -2.17
CA ALA A 221 -4.68 -7.95 -2.83
C ALA A 221 -3.62 -8.67 -3.66
N ILE A 222 -2.79 -7.94 -4.41
CA ILE A 222 -1.67 -8.51 -5.18
C ILE A 222 -0.68 -9.20 -4.24
N LYS A 223 -0.30 -8.56 -3.13
CA LYS A 223 0.63 -9.13 -2.14
C LYS A 223 0.05 -10.36 -1.45
N LEU A 224 -1.22 -10.30 -1.03
CA LEU A 224 -1.95 -11.45 -0.48
C LEU A 224 -1.96 -12.60 -1.48
N HIS A 225 -2.27 -12.33 -2.76
CA HIS A 225 -2.23 -13.33 -3.82
C HIS A 225 -0.85 -13.97 -3.99
N GLN A 226 0.22 -13.17 -3.98
CA GLN A 226 1.61 -13.66 -4.08
C GLN A 226 2.00 -14.53 -2.89
N LEU A 227 1.44 -14.27 -1.71
CA LEU A 227 1.58 -15.10 -0.51
C LEU A 227 0.65 -16.32 -0.49
N GLY A 228 -0.20 -16.48 -1.51
CA GLY A 228 -1.17 -17.57 -1.60
C GLY A 228 -2.42 -17.38 -0.72
N LEU A 229 -2.70 -16.15 -0.29
CA LEU A 229 -3.83 -15.76 0.57
C LEU A 229 -4.97 -15.13 -0.25
N ASP A 230 -6.20 -15.43 0.12
CA ASP A 230 -7.42 -14.96 -0.52
C ASP A 230 -7.90 -13.65 0.12
N TRP A 231 -7.71 -12.53 -0.57
CA TRP A 231 -8.12 -11.22 -0.08
C TRP A 231 -9.65 -11.04 -0.02
N SER A 232 -10.42 -11.95 -0.62
CA SER A 232 -11.89 -11.87 -0.64
C SER A 232 -12.55 -12.54 0.58
N THR A 233 -11.79 -13.24 1.43
CA THR A 233 -12.32 -13.86 2.65
C THR A 233 -11.94 -13.08 3.90
N PRO A 234 -12.78 -13.06 4.95
CA PRO A 234 -12.50 -12.34 6.20
C PRO A 234 -11.22 -12.74 6.93
N ASP A 235 -10.84 -14.02 6.84
CA ASP A 235 -9.67 -14.59 7.48
C ASP A 235 -8.40 -14.47 6.63
N HIS A 236 -8.54 -14.01 5.38
CA HIS A 236 -7.49 -14.01 4.37
C HIS A 236 -6.74 -15.34 4.28
N GLY A 237 -7.48 -16.45 4.40
CA GLY A 237 -6.94 -17.80 4.37
C GLY A 237 -6.36 -18.19 3.00
N PRO A 238 -5.79 -19.40 2.87
CA PRO A 238 -5.18 -19.83 1.61
C PRO A 238 -6.17 -19.87 0.43
N ILE A 239 -5.73 -19.45 -0.77
CA ILE A 239 -6.54 -19.47 -1.99
C ILE A 239 -6.99 -20.90 -2.32
N GLN A 240 -8.30 -21.11 -2.39
CA GLN A 240 -8.89 -22.40 -2.76
C GLN A 240 -8.99 -22.54 -4.28
N VAL A 241 -8.14 -23.38 -4.89
CA VAL A 241 -8.26 -23.68 -6.34
C VAL A 241 -9.43 -24.64 -6.56
N VAL A 242 -10.57 -24.10 -7.01
CA VAL A 242 -11.72 -24.91 -7.44
C VAL A 242 -11.35 -25.64 -8.74
N LYS A 243 -11.24 -26.97 -8.67
CA LYS A 243 -11.07 -27.82 -9.86
C LYS A 243 -12.39 -27.89 -10.65
N GLY A 244 -12.44 -27.16 -11.78
CA GLY A 244 -13.20 -27.59 -12.95
C GLY A 244 -14.13 -26.57 -13.60
N VAL A 245 -13.71 -26.03 -14.76
CA VAL A 245 -14.54 -25.74 -15.95
C VAL A 245 -13.61 -25.84 -17.19
N PRO A 246 -14.03 -26.44 -18.33
CA PRO A 246 -13.12 -26.87 -19.39
C PRO A 246 -12.90 -25.79 -20.47
N SER A 247 -11.65 -25.60 -20.90
CA SER A 247 -11.33 -24.85 -22.12
C SER A 247 -10.84 -25.80 -23.22
N VAL A 248 -11.32 -25.50 -24.42
CA VAL A 248 -11.37 -26.30 -25.63
C VAL A 248 -9.99 -26.38 -26.32
N ASP A 249 -9.59 -27.61 -26.58
CA ASP A 249 -8.81 -28.16 -27.69
C ASP A 249 -7.76 -27.25 -28.38
N CYS A 250 -6.48 -27.59 -28.18
CA CYS A 250 -5.48 -27.47 -29.23
C CYS A 250 -4.48 -28.63 -29.12
N ARG A 251 -4.69 -29.65 -29.95
CA ARG A 251 -3.85 -30.83 -30.15
C ARG A 251 -2.43 -30.43 -30.57
N MET A 252 -1.42 -31.00 -29.94
CA MET A 252 -0.28 -31.58 -30.66
C MET A 252 0.21 -32.86 -29.97
N ASN A 253 0.28 -33.92 -30.78
CA ASN A 253 0.69 -35.28 -30.44
C ASN A 253 2.19 -35.36 -30.20
N VAL A 254 2.62 -36.02 -29.11
CA VAL A 254 3.75 -36.97 -29.13
C VAL A 254 3.51 -38.13 -28.14
N SER A 255 3.21 -39.30 -28.71
CA SER A 255 3.65 -40.67 -28.39
C SER A 255 3.58 -41.27 -26.95
N LYS A 256 2.71 -42.30 -26.87
CA LYS A 256 2.61 -43.48 -25.96
C LYS A 256 3.99 -44.16 -25.69
N LYS A 257 4.28 -44.97 -24.65
CA LYS A 257 3.52 -45.83 -23.71
C LYS A 257 4.51 -46.50 -22.71
N ALA A 258 4.12 -46.67 -21.44
CA ALA A 258 4.30 -47.86 -20.57
C ALA A 258 3.94 -47.47 -19.11
N ARG A 259 2.75 -47.79 -18.54
CA ARG A 259 2.31 -49.06 -17.87
C ARG A 259 3.31 -49.56 -16.82
N LEU A 260 2.98 -49.92 -15.57
CA LEU A 260 1.77 -49.91 -14.73
C LEU A 260 2.23 -50.44 -13.34
N ALA A 261 1.98 -49.74 -12.23
CA ALA A 261 1.82 -50.31 -10.88
C ALA A 261 1.57 -49.20 -9.85
N ASP A 262 0.40 -49.26 -9.21
CA ASP A 262 0.03 -48.47 -8.05
C ASP A 262 0.93 -48.77 -6.86
N SER A 263 1.37 -47.70 -6.19
CA SER A 263 1.48 -47.60 -4.72
C SER A 263 1.70 -46.12 -4.39
N ASN A 264 0.63 -45.49 -3.87
CA ASN A 264 0.59 -44.21 -3.15
C ASN A 264 1.90 -43.42 -3.09
N CYS A 265 1.98 -42.26 -3.75
CA CYS A 265 2.69 -41.06 -3.29
C CYS A 265 2.75 -39.95 -4.36
N ASN A 266 2.38 -38.74 -3.92
CA ASN A 266 2.93 -37.43 -4.29
C ASN A 266 2.64 -36.74 -5.64
N GLY A 267 2.29 -35.46 -5.45
CA GLY A 267 2.44 -34.36 -6.40
C GLY A 267 2.05 -32.99 -5.78
N LYS A 268 2.10 -32.83 -4.45
CA LYS A 268 1.99 -31.52 -3.79
C LYS A 268 3.35 -30.82 -3.93
N PRO A 269 3.42 -29.50 -4.14
CA PRO A 269 4.69 -28.80 -4.02
C PRO A 269 5.18 -29.00 -2.58
N PHE A 270 6.38 -29.57 -2.43
CA PHE A 270 7.00 -29.74 -1.11
C PHE A 270 7.28 -28.35 -0.55
N THR A 271 6.56 -27.95 0.51
CA THR A 271 6.94 -26.81 1.35
C THR A 271 8.36 -27.09 1.83
N ARG A 272 9.32 -26.31 1.33
CA ARG A 272 10.75 -26.58 1.54
C ARG A 272 11.27 -25.99 2.84
N CYS A 273 10.63 -24.92 3.30
CA CYS A 273 10.93 -24.19 4.52
C CYS A 273 9.67 -23.45 5.01
N ILE A 274 9.46 -23.38 6.31
CA ILE A 274 8.48 -22.51 6.98
C ILE A 274 9.29 -21.47 7.76
N VAL A 275 8.88 -20.21 7.73
CA VAL A 275 9.48 -19.15 8.54
C VAL A 275 8.46 -18.75 9.58
N LEU A 276 8.83 -18.84 10.85
CA LEU A 276 7.95 -18.56 11.97
C LEU A 276 8.30 -17.23 12.61
N ASP A 277 7.28 -16.44 12.92
CA ASP A 277 7.44 -15.33 13.82
C ASP A 277 7.41 -15.81 15.27
N ILE A 278 8.01 -15.04 16.17
CA ILE A 278 8.04 -15.36 17.59
C ILE A 278 6.80 -14.79 18.27
N GLU A 279 6.63 -13.46 18.18
CA GLU A 279 5.58 -12.72 18.87
C GLU A 279 4.22 -12.94 18.20
N GLY A 280 3.23 -13.42 18.95
CA GLY A 280 1.86 -13.63 18.45
C GLY A 280 1.68 -14.82 17.50
N THR A 281 2.77 -15.52 17.14
CA THR A 281 2.73 -16.72 16.28
C THR A 281 3.12 -17.98 17.06
N THR A 282 4.34 -18.04 17.60
CA THR A 282 4.75 -19.19 18.42
C THR A 282 4.57 -18.92 19.90
N THR A 283 4.73 -17.67 20.33
CA THR A 283 4.76 -17.24 21.73
C THR A 283 3.73 -16.12 21.96
N PRO A 284 3.00 -16.08 23.08
CA PRO A 284 2.07 -14.99 23.37
C PRO A 284 2.75 -13.62 23.35
N ILE A 285 2.07 -12.62 22.78
CA ILE A 285 2.52 -11.21 22.75
C ILE A 285 2.87 -10.72 24.16
N SER A 286 1.99 -11.03 25.13
CA SER A 286 2.19 -10.68 26.54
C SER A 286 3.47 -11.28 27.13
N TYR A 287 3.93 -12.45 26.68
CA TYR A 287 5.19 -13.00 27.18
C TYR A 287 6.38 -12.17 26.71
N VAL A 288 6.35 -11.66 25.47
CA VAL A 288 7.41 -10.80 24.95
C VAL A 288 7.41 -9.46 25.70
N THR A 289 6.24 -8.83 25.83
CA THR A 289 6.10 -7.50 26.44
C THR A 289 6.29 -7.51 27.96
N ASP A 290 5.75 -8.51 28.64
CA ASP A 290 5.64 -8.51 30.10
C ASP A 290 6.78 -9.29 30.78
N ILE A 291 7.47 -10.16 30.03
CA ILE A 291 8.57 -10.99 30.56
C ILE A 291 9.89 -10.71 29.85
N LEU A 292 9.98 -10.86 28.53
CA LEU A 292 11.27 -10.76 27.83
C LEU A 292 11.88 -9.36 27.89
N PHE A 293 11.11 -8.31 27.56
CA PHE A 293 11.65 -6.93 27.62
C PHE A 293 12.01 -6.50 29.04
N PRO A 294 11.17 -6.70 30.07
CA PRO A 294 11.54 -6.39 31.46
C PRO A 294 12.74 -7.22 31.94
N TYR A 295 12.85 -8.50 31.54
CA TYR A 295 14.01 -9.31 31.88
C TYR A 295 15.30 -8.74 31.29
N ALA A 296 15.30 -8.38 30.00
CA ALA A 296 16.47 -7.77 29.38
C ALA A 296 16.88 -6.48 30.10
N GLN A 297 15.93 -5.59 30.37
CA GLN A 297 16.16 -4.32 31.06
C GLN A 297 16.79 -4.52 32.45
N ASN A 298 16.25 -5.44 33.25
CA ASN A 298 16.70 -5.66 34.63
C ASN A 298 18.06 -6.40 34.72
N ASN A 299 18.51 -7.03 33.63
CA ASN A 299 19.71 -7.87 33.62
C ASN A 299 20.88 -7.30 32.81
N VAL A 300 20.73 -6.14 32.15
CA VAL A 300 21.81 -5.51 31.35
C VAL A 300 23.12 -5.41 32.13
N GLY A 301 23.08 -4.80 33.32
CA GLY A 301 24.29 -4.59 34.13
C GLY A 301 24.94 -5.89 34.59
N ARG A 302 24.12 -6.89 34.96
CA ARG A 302 24.61 -8.22 35.37
C ARG A 302 25.28 -8.94 34.21
N HIS A 303 24.65 -8.94 33.04
CA HIS A 303 25.19 -9.59 31.84
C HIS A 303 26.51 -8.94 31.43
N LEU A 304 26.53 -7.62 31.24
CA LEU A 304 27.76 -6.88 30.89
C LEU A 304 28.88 -7.10 31.90
N SER A 305 28.58 -7.18 33.20
CA SER A 305 29.60 -7.44 34.23
C SER A 305 30.18 -8.85 34.14
N ALA A 306 29.33 -9.84 33.88
CA ALA A 306 29.72 -11.25 33.81
C ALA A 306 30.47 -11.59 32.52
N THR A 307 30.05 -11.01 31.38
CA THR A 307 30.57 -11.37 30.05
C THR A 307 31.51 -10.32 29.46
N TYR A 308 31.87 -9.27 30.22
CA TYR A 308 32.68 -8.14 29.72
C TYR A 308 33.92 -8.55 28.92
N ALA A 309 34.67 -9.56 29.37
CA ALA A 309 35.91 -9.99 28.72
C ALA A 309 35.68 -10.86 27.48
N SER A 310 34.44 -11.22 27.17
CA SER A 310 34.11 -12.03 25.98
C SER A 310 34.14 -11.17 24.71
N ALA A 311 34.55 -11.77 23.60
CA ALA A 311 34.57 -11.08 22.30
C ALA A 311 33.17 -10.59 21.88
N GLU A 312 32.13 -11.39 22.13
CA GLU A 312 30.74 -11.05 21.80
C GLU A 312 30.27 -9.78 22.54
N THR A 313 30.53 -9.69 23.84
CA THR A 313 30.19 -8.50 24.62
C THR A 313 31.03 -7.29 24.24
N GLN A 314 32.30 -7.46 23.87
CA GLN A 314 33.12 -6.36 23.37
C GLN A 314 32.61 -5.80 22.04
N ASP A 315 32.11 -6.66 21.15
CA ASP A 315 31.46 -6.23 19.89
C ASP A 315 30.16 -5.46 20.16
N ASP A 316 29.33 -5.93 21.11
CA ASP A 316 28.14 -5.20 21.55
C ASP A 316 28.48 -3.81 22.11
N ILE A 317 29.49 -3.73 22.98
CA ILE A 317 29.97 -2.48 23.58
C ILE A 317 30.43 -1.51 22.48
N LYS A 318 31.16 -2.00 21.49
CA LYS A 318 31.64 -1.18 20.36
C LYS A 318 30.48 -0.60 19.54
N LEU A 319 29.48 -1.41 19.23
CA LEU A 319 28.30 -0.97 18.49
C LEU A 319 27.46 0.04 19.29
N LEU A 320 27.28 -0.21 20.59
CA LEU A 320 26.58 0.72 21.49
C LEU A 320 27.34 2.03 21.65
N ARG A 321 28.68 2.01 21.76
CA ARG A 321 29.51 3.22 21.77
C ARG A 321 29.31 4.06 20.53
N SER A 322 29.41 3.46 19.35
CA SER A 322 29.18 4.17 18.08
C SER A 322 27.79 4.80 18.02
N GLN A 323 26.76 4.07 18.47
CA GLN A 323 25.40 4.60 18.50
C GLN A 323 25.24 5.77 19.48
N VAL A 324 25.82 5.67 20.68
CA VAL A 324 25.74 6.72 21.71
C VAL A 324 26.51 7.97 21.27
N GLU A 325 27.65 7.82 20.59
CA GLU A 325 28.37 8.97 20.02
C GLU A 325 27.53 9.73 19.00
N ASP A 326 26.80 9.02 18.14
CA ASP A 326 25.91 9.64 17.17
C ASP A 326 24.68 10.28 17.85
N ASP A 327 24.15 9.64 18.89
CA ASP A 327 23.06 10.18 19.69
C ASP A 327 23.46 11.49 20.42
N LEU A 328 24.69 11.57 20.92
CA LEU A 328 25.24 12.76 21.54
C LEU A 328 25.42 13.90 20.52
N LYS A 329 25.90 13.61 19.31
CA LYS A 329 26.00 14.60 18.21
C LYS A 329 24.63 15.13 17.81
N GLN A 330 23.61 14.29 17.85
CA GLN A 330 22.22 14.65 17.50
C GLN A 330 21.44 15.29 18.66
N GLY A 331 22.03 15.36 19.87
CA GLY A 331 21.38 15.94 21.04
C GLY A 331 20.21 15.11 21.57
N VAL A 332 20.25 13.79 21.44
CA VAL A 332 19.19 12.90 21.92
C VAL A 332 19.09 12.96 23.44
N ILE A 333 17.89 13.21 23.94
CA ILE A 333 17.60 13.31 25.39
C ILE A 333 17.84 11.94 26.04
N GLY A 334 18.71 11.91 27.06
CA GLY A 334 19.04 10.69 27.82
C GLY A 334 20.33 9.99 27.38
N ALA A 335 21.01 10.47 26.34
CA ALA A 335 22.34 9.97 25.97
C ALA A 335 23.41 10.47 26.95
N VAL A 336 24.25 9.55 27.45
CA VAL A 336 25.34 9.84 28.38
C VAL A 336 26.66 9.42 27.74
N PRO A 337 27.73 10.26 27.78
CA PRO A 337 29.03 9.88 27.23
C PRO A 337 29.58 8.63 27.91
N ILE A 338 30.03 7.68 27.09
CA ILE A 338 30.69 6.47 27.55
C ILE A 338 32.19 6.77 27.73
N PRO A 339 32.79 6.51 28.91
CA PRO A 339 34.21 6.72 29.16
C PRO A 339 35.13 5.99 28.16
N SER A 340 36.39 6.41 28.00
CA SER A 340 37.36 5.77 27.08
C SER A 340 37.62 4.29 27.44
N GLU A 341 38.24 3.53 26.53
CA GLU A 341 38.61 2.13 26.79
C GLU A 341 39.58 1.96 27.99
N ASP A 342 40.30 3.02 28.35
CA ASP A 342 41.22 3.08 29.50
C ASP A 342 40.52 3.32 30.84
N ALA A 343 39.20 3.53 30.85
CA ALA A 343 38.43 3.76 32.07
C ALA A 343 38.13 2.46 32.82
N GLU A 344 37.83 2.57 34.11
CA GLU A 344 37.45 1.43 34.95
C GLU A 344 36.21 0.73 34.36
N LYS A 345 36.25 -0.60 34.35
CA LYS A 345 35.21 -1.46 33.75
C LYS A 345 33.82 -1.10 34.28
N GLU A 346 33.73 -0.85 35.59
CA GLU A 346 32.49 -0.53 36.30
C GLU A 346 31.89 0.80 35.81
N GLU A 347 32.71 1.80 35.47
CA GLU A 347 32.25 3.09 34.95
C GLU A 347 31.69 2.95 33.54
N VAL A 348 32.35 2.16 32.69
CA VAL A 348 31.90 1.87 31.31
C VAL A 348 30.54 1.14 31.35
N ILE A 349 30.40 0.14 32.22
CA ILE A 349 29.15 -0.62 32.36
C ILE A 349 28.03 0.29 32.88
N ALA A 350 28.29 1.13 33.88
CA ALA A 350 27.29 2.06 34.41
C ALA A 350 26.78 3.02 33.34
N ALA A 351 27.67 3.58 32.52
CA ALA A 351 27.29 4.46 31.41
C ALA A 351 26.47 3.71 30.34
N LEU A 352 26.84 2.47 30.00
CA LEU A 352 26.10 1.65 29.05
C LEU A 352 24.70 1.30 29.56
N VAL A 353 24.57 0.92 30.82
CA VAL A 353 23.26 0.62 31.45
C VAL A 353 22.35 1.84 31.38
N ALA A 354 22.85 3.03 31.75
CA ALA A 354 22.07 4.27 31.70
C ALA A 354 21.57 4.59 30.28
N ASN A 355 22.44 4.44 29.27
CA ASN A 355 22.06 4.65 27.86
C ASN A 355 21.04 3.61 27.39
N VAL A 356 21.24 2.33 27.71
CA VAL A 356 20.31 1.26 27.31
C VAL A 356 18.95 1.44 27.97
N GLU A 357 18.89 1.78 29.25
CA GLU A 357 17.63 2.08 29.95
C GLU A 357 16.90 3.27 29.31
N ALA A 358 17.63 4.33 28.96
CA ALA A 358 17.05 5.47 28.26
C ALA A 358 16.52 5.09 26.86
N MET A 359 17.26 4.27 26.11
CA MET A 359 16.83 3.78 24.80
C MET A 359 15.58 2.91 24.88
N ILE A 360 15.50 2.01 25.87
CA ILE A 360 14.33 1.16 26.11
C ILE A 360 13.12 2.01 26.51
N LYS A 361 13.29 2.97 27.44
CA LYS A 361 12.21 3.84 27.90
C LYS A 361 11.65 4.71 26.77
N ALA A 362 12.48 5.08 25.81
CA ALA A 362 12.09 5.85 24.62
C ALA A 362 11.62 4.97 23.44
N ASP A 363 11.44 3.66 23.63
CA ASP A 363 11.04 2.68 22.60
C ASP A 363 11.87 2.78 21.31
N ARG A 364 13.20 2.94 21.44
CA ARG A 364 14.09 3.16 20.31
C ARG A 364 14.45 1.84 19.63
N LYS A 365 14.10 1.71 18.35
CA LYS A 365 14.37 0.51 17.52
C LYS A 365 15.79 0.50 16.95
N ILE A 366 16.79 0.33 17.81
CA ILE A 366 18.22 0.38 17.45
C ILE A 366 18.78 -1.04 17.26
N THR A 367 19.58 -1.25 16.22
CA THR A 367 20.21 -2.55 15.92
C THR A 367 21.14 -3.02 17.05
N ALA A 368 22.01 -2.14 17.56
CA ALA A 368 22.93 -2.46 18.65
C ALA A 368 22.20 -2.89 19.95
N LEU A 369 21.08 -2.23 20.26
CA LEU A 369 20.25 -2.58 21.42
C LEU A 369 19.63 -3.97 21.26
N LYS A 370 19.07 -4.27 20.08
CA LYS A 370 18.43 -5.57 19.80
C LYS A 370 19.43 -6.74 19.89
N GLN A 371 20.66 -6.53 19.46
CA GLN A 371 21.71 -7.55 19.56
C GLN A 371 22.02 -7.88 21.02
N LEU A 372 22.28 -6.85 21.85
CA LEU A 372 22.54 -7.03 23.27
C LEU A 372 21.36 -7.70 23.99
N GLN A 373 20.12 -7.28 23.69
CA GLN A 373 18.92 -7.91 24.24
C GLN A 373 18.86 -9.42 23.92
N GLY A 374 19.21 -9.79 22.68
CA GLY A 374 19.32 -11.18 22.26
C GLY A 374 20.31 -12.00 23.09
N HIS A 375 21.49 -11.44 23.38
CA HIS A 375 22.51 -12.10 24.20
C HIS A 375 22.07 -12.26 25.66
N ILE A 376 21.40 -11.24 26.22
CA ILE A 376 20.83 -11.31 27.57
C ILE A 376 19.75 -12.39 27.67
N TRP A 377 18.85 -12.47 26.68
CA TRP A 377 17.83 -13.53 26.65
C TRP A 377 18.45 -14.92 26.53
N ARG A 378 19.49 -15.08 25.70
CA ARG A 378 20.24 -16.34 25.58
C ARG A 378 20.75 -16.79 26.95
N THR A 379 21.41 -15.90 27.69
CA THR A 379 21.86 -16.19 29.06
C THR A 379 20.69 -16.61 29.96
N GLY A 380 19.57 -15.88 29.93
CA GLY A 380 18.40 -16.20 30.75
C GLY A 380 17.77 -17.55 30.45
N PHE A 381 17.74 -17.98 29.18
CA PHE A 381 17.29 -19.33 28.81
C PHE A 381 18.29 -20.42 29.23
N GLU A 382 19.59 -20.18 29.05
CA GLU A 382 20.65 -21.13 29.45
C GLU A 382 20.71 -21.35 30.97
N THR A 383 20.45 -20.31 31.76
CA THR A 383 20.40 -20.38 33.23
C THR A 383 19.05 -20.85 33.78
N ASN A 384 18.06 -21.13 32.93
CA ASN A 384 16.67 -21.44 33.27
C ASN A 384 15.94 -20.34 34.08
N GLU A 385 16.43 -19.10 34.05
CA GLU A 385 15.72 -17.93 34.60
C GLU A 385 14.54 -17.52 33.70
N LEU A 386 14.67 -17.74 32.39
CA LEU A 386 13.59 -17.62 31.41
C LEU A 386 13.13 -19.01 30.98
N LYS A 387 11.82 -19.17 30.83
CA LYS A 387 11.20 -20.40 30.28
C LYS A 387 10.35 -20.04 29.08
N GLY A 388 10.71 -20.57 27.92
CA GLY A 388 9.95 -20.33 26.70
C GLY A 388 8.52 -20.82 26.87
N ILE A 389 7.55 -19.97 26.58
CA ILE A 389 6.14 -20.34 26.50
C ILE A 389 5.77 -20.32 25.04
N VAL A 390 5.21 -21.42 24.54
CA VAL A 390 4.61 -21.46 23.21
C VAL A 390 3.14 -21.80 23.33
N PHE A 391 2.33 -21.47 22.31
CA PHE A 391 0.94 -21.93 22.28
C PHE A 391 0.87 -23.46 22.21
N ASP A 392 -0.19 -24.04 22.77
CA ASP A 392 -0.34 -25.50 22.95
C ASP A 392 -0.26 -26.28 21.62
N ASP A 393 -0.64 -25.65 20.51
CA ASP A 393 -0.64 -26.22 19.16
C ASP A 393 0.73 -26.14 18.46
N VAL A 394 1.66 -25.33 18.96
CA VAL A 394 2.97 -25.11 18.34
C VAL A 394 3.84 -26.37 18.37
N PRO A 395 4.03 -27.08 19.50
CA PRO A 395 4.84 -28.30 19.51
C PRO A 395 4.34 -29.36 18.53
N GLU A 396 3.01 -29.57 18.47
CA GLU A 396 2.41 -30.54 17.55
C GLU A 396 2.63 -30.15 16.08
N ALA A 397 2.52 -28.86 15.76
CA ALA A 397 2.79 -28.35 14.42
C ALA A 397 4.26 -28.55 14.01
N LEU A 398 5.20 -28.24 14.91
CA LEU A 398 6.64 -28.39 14.67
C LEU A 398 7.04 -29.87 14.48
N GLU A 399 6.53 -30.77 15.31
CA GLU A 399 6.75 -32.22 15.18
C GLU A 399 6.22 -32.75 13.85
N LYS A 400 5.01 -32.33 13.46
CA LYS A 400 4.40 -32.71 12.20
C LYS A 400 5.20 -32.23 10.99
N TRP A 401 5.67 -30.99 11.00
CA TRP A 401 6.50 -30.46 9.92
C TRP A 401 7.85 -31.16 9.85
N HIS A 402 8.46 -31.45 11.00
CA HIS A 402 9.71 -32.20 11.06
C HIS A 402 9.56 -33.63 10.50
N ALA A 403 8.48 -34.34 10.88
CA ALA A 403 8.16 -35.68 10.38
C ALA A 403 7.90 -35.72 8.86
N LEU A 404 7.43 -34.59 8.29
CA LEU A 404 7.21 -34.43 6.86
C LEU A 404 8.46 -34.00 6.08
N GLY A 405 9.60 -33.83 6.76
CA GLY A 405 10.86 -33.37 6.14
C GLY A 405 10.85 -31.90 5.73
N VAL A 406 9.92 -31.11 6.28
CA VAL A 406 9.82 -29.67 6.05
C VAL A 406 10.75 -28.97 7.04
N LYS A 407 11.65 -28.11 6.53
CA LYS A 407 12.48 -27.26 7.40
C LYS A 407 11.60 -26.16 8.01
N TRP A 408 11.84 -25.80 9.26
CA TRP A 408 11.17 -24.69 9.94
C TRP A 408 12.16 -23.98 10.85
#